data_AF-A0A950CJN0-F1
#
_entry.id   AF-A0A950CJN0-F1
#
_cell.length_a   1.000
_cell.length_b   1.000
_cell.length_c   1.000
_cell.angle_alpha   90.00
_cell.angle_beta   90.00
_cell.angle_gamma   90.00
#
_symmetry.space_group_name_H-M   'P 1'
#
loop_
_entity.id
_entity.type
_entity.pdbx_description
1 polymer ?
#
loop_
_entity_poly.entity_id
_entity_poly.type
_entity_poly.pdbx_seq_one_letter_code
_entity_poly.pdbx_strand_id
1 'polypeptide(L)'
;LMHSLLANPVSRYEAWDFVRKNWEAMVQKYPDSALPRMCEAVSGLLNRQDEVNEFFEQHKPRLGQKIIEQHLERLAVAIAFRDREGRNLTTTAL
;
A
#
# COMPACT_ATOMS: atom_id res chain seq x y z
N LEU A 1 1.15 -5.61 -13.67
CA LEU A 1 0.48 -6.76 -13.02
C LEU A 1 0.40 -6.59 -11.50
N MET A 2 1.52 -6.56 -10.77
CA MET A 2 1.49 -6.46 -9.29
C MET A 2 0.73 -5.24 -8.76
N HIS A 3 0.96 -4.05 -9.32
CA HIS A 3 0.19 -2.84 -8.97
C HIS A 3 -1.33 -3.08 -9.09
N SER A 4 -1.78 -3.68 -10.20
CA SER A 4 -3.20 -3.95 -10.44
C SER A 4 -3.80 -4.95 -9.44
N LEU A 5 -3.02 -5.93 -8.99
CA LEU A 5 -3.45 -6.89 -7.96
C LEU A 5 -3.55 -6.25 -6.58
N LEU A 6 -2.61 -5.37 -6.23
CA LEU A 6 -2.66 -4.55 -5.01
C LEU A 6 -3.83 -3.55 -5.03
N ALA A 7 -4.18 -3.02 -6.20
CA ALA A 7 -5.30 -2.09 -6.34
C ALA A 7 -6.66 -2.79 -6.21
N ASN A 8 -6.76 -4.08 -6.51
CA ASN A 8 -8.02 -4.82 -6.52
C ASN A 8 -8.51 -5.18 -5.09
N PRO A 9 -9.71 -4.76 -4.64
CA PRO A 9 -10.26 -5.12 -3.33
C PRO A 9 -10.29 -6.61 -3.03
N VAL A 10 -10.49 -7.44 -4.04
CA VAL A 10 -10.63 -8.90 -3.90
C VAL A 10 -9.30 -9.59 -3.61
N SER A 11 -8.18 -9.03 -4.10
CA SER A 11 -6.87 -9.71 -4.06
C SER A 11 -5.76 -8.93 -3.36
N ARG A 12 -6.04 -7.70 -2.90
CA ARG A 12 -4.99 -6.78 -2.44
C ARG A 12 -4.19 -7.30 -1.27
N TYR A 13 -4.83 -8.04 -0.37
CA TYR A 13 -4.18 -8.54 0.84
C TYR A 13 -3.26 -9.72 0.50
N GLU A 14 -3.71 -10.63 -0.36
CA GLU A 14 -2.92 -11.74 -0.89
C GLU A 14 -1.77 -11.22 -1.76
N ALA A 15 -2.02 -10.18 -2.57
CA ALA A 15 -0.99 -9.51 -3.35
C ALA A 15 0.07 -8.85 -2.45
N TRP A 16 -0.36 -8.23 -1.36
CA TRP A 16 0.54 -7.65 -0.37
C TRP A 16 1.38 -8.72 0.34
N ASP A 17 0.77 -9.84 0.75
CA ASP A 17 1.49 -10.98 1.32
C ASP A 17 2.54 -11.52 0.36
N PHE A 18 2.21 -11.60 -0.93
CA PHE A 18 3.17 -11.97 -1.97
C PHE A 18 4.33 -10.97 -2.09
N VAL A 19 4.03 -9.66 -2.10
CA VAL A 19 5.06 -8.60 -2.18
C VAL A 19 6.02 -8.69 -1.00
N ARG A 20 5.50 -8.75 0.23
CA ARG A 20 6.34 -8.85 1.44
C ARG A 20 7.24 -10.07 1.40
N LYS A 21 6.67 -11.24 1.10
CA LYS A 21 7.40 -12.51 1.05
C LYS A 21 8.52 -12.54 0.01
N ASN A 22 8.34 -11.82 -1.10
CA ASN A 22 9.25 -11.87 -2.25
C ASN A 22 10.05 -10.58 -2.46
N TRP A 23 10.05 -9.66 -1.48
CA TRP A 23 10.54 -8.31 -1.67
C TRP A 23 11.99 -8.23 -2.16
N GLU A 24 12.91 -8.97 -1.54
CA GLU A 24 14.32 -8.98 -1.93
C GLU A 24 14.51 -9.40 -3.39
N ALA A 25 13.80 -10.44 -3.81
CA ALA A 25 13.83 -10.91 -5.19
C ALA A 25 13.26 -9.87 -6.16
N MET A 26 12.24 -9.11 -5.74
CA MET A 26 11.67 -8.00 -6.53
C MET A 26 12.65 -6.84 -6.65
N VAL A 27 13.35 -6.47 -5.57
CA VAL A 27 14.38 -5.41 -5.57
C VAL A 27 15.56 -5.74 -6.46
N GLN A 28 15.90 -7.02 -6.59
CA GLN A 28 16.95 -7.48 -7.51
C GLN A 28 16.51 -7.49 -8.97
N LYS A 29 15.25 -7.85 -9.25
CA LYS A 29 14.76 -8.06 -10.62
C LYS A 29 14.16 -6.81 -11.26
N TYR A 30 13.55 -5.93 -10.48
CA TYR A 30 12.81 -4.80 -11.01
C TYR A 30 13.70 -3.55 -11.11
N PRO A 31 13.48 -2.70 -12.12
CA PRO A 31 14.12 -1.39 -12.16
C PRO A 31 13.77 -0.58 -10.90
N ASP A 32 14.74 0.16 -10.36
CA ASP A 32 14.56 0.97 -9.15
C ASP A 32 13.40 1.97 -9.26
N SER A 33 13.12 2.47 -10.47
CA SER A 33 12.00 3.39 -10.73
C SER A 33 10.63 2.72 -10.79
N ALA A 34 10.56 1.39 -10.85
CA ALA A 34 9.32 0.62 -10.94
C ALA A 34 8.76 0.26 -9.56
N LEU A 35 9.63 0.05 -8.56
CA LEU A 35 9.20 -0.33 -7.21
C LEU A 35 8.28 0.70 -6.54
N PRO A 36 8.60 2.01 -6.51
CA PRO A 36 7.70 2.99 -5.89
C PRO A 36 6.33 3.04 -6.58
N ARG A 37 6.30 3.00 -7.91
CA ARG A 37 5.05 2.98 -8.70
C ARG A 37 4.22 1.73 -8.46
N MET A 38 4.86 0.57 -8.30
CA MET A 38 4.16 -0.64 -7.92
C MET A 38 3.49 -0.50 -6.54
N CYS A 39 4.19 0.12 -5.59
CA CYS A 39 3.74 0.27 -4.21
C CYS A 39 2.68 1.35 -4.01
N GLU A 40 2.36 2.20 -5.00
CA GLU A 40 1.29 3.21 -4.88
C GLU A 40 -0.03 2.63 -4.34
N ALA A 41 -0.37 1.42 -4.77
CA ALA A 41 -1.60 0.73 -4.40
C ALA A 41 -1.66 0.27 -2.92
N VAL A 42 -0.55 0.33 -2.17
CA VAL A 42 -0.56 0.02 -0.72
C VAL A 42 -1.43 0.99 0.08
N SER A 43 -1.73 2.18 -0.48
CA SER A 43 -2.70 3.13 0.07
C SER A 43 -4.11 2.56 0.27
N GLY A 44 -4.44 1.44 -0.38
CA GLY A 44 -5.71 0.72 -0.22
C GLY A 44 -5.72 -0.34 0.90
N LEU A 45 -4.62 -0.57 1.61
CA LEU A 45 -4.49 -1.62 2.63
C LEU A 45 -4.92 -1.16 4.02
N LEU A 46 -6.14 -0.62 4.12
CA LEU A 46 -6.65 0.09 5.31
C LEU A 46 -6.63 -0.73 6.62
N ASN A 47 -6.64 -2.07 6.53
CA ASN A 47 -6.65 -2.96 7.69
C ASN A 47 -5.25 -3.46 8.09
N ARG A 48 -4.19 -2.98 7.43
CA ARG A 48 -2.82 -3.43 7.64
C ARG A 48 -1.83 -2.27 7.74
N GLN A 49 -2.27 -1.11 8.24
CA GLN A 49 -1.44 0.10 8.31
C GLN A 49 -0.11 -0.14 9.01
N ASP A 50 -0.15 -0.67 10.24
CA ASP A 50 1.05 -0.89 11.05
C ASP A 50 2.02 -1.85 10.36
N GLU A 51 1.49 -2.96 9.84
CA GLU A 51 2.27 -3.93 9.06
C GLU A 51 2.94 -3.31 7.83
N VAL A 52 2.24 -2.44 7.10
CA VAL A 52 2.79 -1.75 5.92
C VAL A 52 3.86 -0.75 6.32
N ASN A 53 3.65 0.01 7.40
CA ASN A 53 4.62 0.99 7.89
C ASN A 53 5.91 0.30 8.37
N GLU A 54 5.80 -0.70 9.25
CA GLU A 54 6.93 -1.48 9.75
C GLU A 54 7.72 -2.11 8.61
N PHE A 55 7.03 -2.60 7.58
CA PHE A 55 7.67 -3.19 6.42
C PHE A 55 8.57 -2.18 5.69
N PHE A 56 8.09 -0.97 5.39
CA PHE A 56 8.88 0.03 4.67
C PHE A 56 9.92 0.75 5.53
N GLU A 57 9.80 0.72 6.86
CA GLU A 57 10.89 1.11 7.76
C GLU A 57 12.10 0.16 7.64
N GLN A 58 11.82 -1.14 7.56
CA GLN A 58 12.84 -2.19 7.45
C GLN A 58 13.35 -2.37 6.01
N HIS A 59 12.51 -2.11 5.00
CA HIS A 59 12.76 -2.44 3.61
C HIS A 59 12.75 -1.20 2.70
N LYS A 60 13.73 -0.32 2.91
CA LYS A 60 13.82 0.93 2.13
C LYS A 60 14.27 0.67 0.69
N PRO A 61 13.52 1.14 -0.33
CA PRO A 61 13.99 1.06 -1.70
C PRO A 61 15.21 1.98 -1.91
N ARG A 62 16.09 1.60 -2.85
CA ARG A 62 17.28 2.38 -3.23
C ARG A 62 16.92 3.77 -3.76
N LEU A 63 15.79 3.88 -4.48
CA LEU A 63 15.28 5.11 -5.06
C LEU A 63 13.80 5.29 -4.71
N GLY A 64 13.37 6.56 -4.60
CA GLY A 64 11.95 6.89 -4.45
C GLY A 64 11.39 6.74 -3.03
N GLN A 65 12.25 6.83 -2.00
CA GLN A 65 11.81 6.81 -0.59
C GLN A 65 10.72 7.85 -0.31
N LYS A 66 10.89 9.09 -0.78
CA LYS A 66 9.87 10.14 -0.66
C LYS A 66 8.53 9.78 -1.32
N ILE A 67 8.56 9.02 -2.42
CA ILE A 67 7.33 8.56 -3.09
C ILE A 67 6.62 7.50 -2.24
N ILE A 68 7.38 6.58 -1.64
CA ILE A 68 6.84 5.62 -0.68
C ILE A 68 6.24 6.34 0.53
N GLU A 69 6.95 7.30 1.14
CA GLU A 69 6.46 8.10 2.26
C GLU A 69 5.12 8.77 1.91
N GLN A 70 5.00 9.38 0.73
CA GLN A 70 3.74 9.94 0.24
C GLN A 70 2.62 8.90 0.08
N HIS A 71 2.93 7.66 -0.28
CA HIS A 71 1.94 6.58 -0.34
C HIS A 71 1.48 6.14 1.06
N LEU A 72 2.39 6.11 2.04
CA LEU A 72 2.06 5.84 3.44
C LEU A 72 1.23 6.97 4.05
N GLU A 73 1.53 8.22 3.72
CA GLU A 73 0.69 9.37 4.09
C GLU A 73 -0.73 9.22 3.52
N ARG A 74 -0.87 8.84 2.24
CA ARG A 74 -2.18 8.58 1.63
C ARG A 74 -2.93 7.45 2.34
N LEU A 75 -2.24 6.38 2.75
CA LEU A 75 -2.82 5.31 3.55
C LEU A 75 -3.39 5.84 4.88
N ALA A 76 -2.59 6.62 5.60
CA ALA A 76 -3.00 7.23 6.86
C ALA A 76 -4.22 8.16 6.69
N VAL A 77 -4.22 8.99 5.63
CA VAL A 77 -5.35 9.86 5.29
C VAL A 77 -6.61 9.04 4.98
N ALA A 78 -6.50 7.95 4.22
CA ALA A 78 -7.63 7.10 3.87
C ALA A 78 -8.24 6.42 5.10
N ILE A 79 -7.41 5.99 6.06
CA ILE A 79 -7.85 5.43 7.33
C ILE A 79 -8.56 6.50 8.17
N ALA A 80 -7.94 7.66 8.34
CA ALA A 80 -8.55 8.78 9.08
C ALA A 80 -9.89 9.21 8.46
N PHE A 81 -10.00 9.19 7.13
CA PHE A 81 -11.26 9.45 6.43
C PHE A 81 -12.32 8.38 6.73
N ARG A 82 -11.97 7.09 6.62
CA ARG A 82 -12.88 5.98 6.93
C ARG A 82 -13.41 6.09 8.36
N ASP A 83 -12.54 6.39 9.31
CA ASP A 83 -12.88 6.42 10.73
C ASP A 83 -13.80 7.61 11.07
N ARG A 84 -13.59 8.76 10.40
CA ARG A 84 -14.42 9.95 10.58
C ARG A 84 -15.76 9.86 9.85
N GLU A 85 -15.75 9.48 8.58
CA GLU A 85 -16.91 9.61 7.68
C GLU A 85 -17.64 8.29 7.40
N GLY A 86 -17.05 7.13 7.71
CA GLY A 86 -17.61 5.83 7.32
C GLY A 86 -19.05 5.61 7.79
N ARG A 87 -19.38 6.10 9.00
CA ARG A 87 -20.76 6.07 9.53
C ARG A 87 -21.70 6.98 8.73
N ASN A 88 -21.27 8.19 8.42
CA ASN A 88 -22.07 9.18 7.68
C ASN A 88 -22.38 8.71 6.25
N LEU A 89 -21.42 8.03 5.61
CA LEU A 89 -21.59 7.50 4.25
C LEU A 89 -22.51 6.27 4.19
N THR A 90 -22.60 5.49 5.27
CA THR A 90 -23.49 4.33 5.35
C THR A 90 -24.95 4.76 5.56
N THR A 91 -25.18 5.88 6.24
CA THR A 91 -26.53 6.40 6.52
C THR A 91 -27.21 7.02 5.30
N THR A 92 -26.47 7.56 4.34
CA THR A 92 -27.03 8.19 3.11
C THR A 92 -27.43 7.17 2.03
N ALA A 93 -27.15 5.88 2.23
CA ALA A 93 -27.45 4.82 1.25
C ALA A 93 -28.88 4.21 1.40
N LEU A 94 -29.79 4.88 2.10
CA LEU A 94 -31.22 4.56 2.22
C LEU A 94 -32.07 5.72 1.68
#